data_AF-A0A4R0IXG8-F1
#
_entry.id   AF-A0A4R0IXG8-F1
#
_cell.length_a   1.000
_cell.length_b   1.000
_cell.length_c   1.000
_cell.angle_alpha   90.00
_cell.angle_beta   90.00
_cell.angle_gamma   90.00
#
_symmetry.space_group_name_H-M   'P 1'
#
loop_
_entity.id
_entity.type
_entity.pdbx_description
1 polymer ?
#
loop_
_entity_poly.entity_id
_entity_poly.type
_entity_poly.pdbx_seq_one_letter_code
_entity_poly.pdbx_strand_id
1 'polypeptide(L)'
;MVLSTPNIYQSPFGLGSTPTTFSETPMTGGRTARVGKLVIGGYLYDSSAIVRSDGSLVRGSNVLKKYGGGWSGKRFLVQARYKASAASKPSRTTLYAQDTSGRFGRWTDLGTGFRNTGYVGGLSTMKAFALIATTATYDLFLVNNRAGGLYTLKVPATSPLKPVATPVRTTSWQRFEKMTAAPCGTGSIVLAQDHDNGSYYVYAVGHANGTSTAIRNLGKVTLNWGDFDRFRFAPAYDPLNGG
;
A
#
# COMPACT_ATOMS: atom_id res chain seq x y z
N MET A 1 26.68 -6.89 -0.34
CA MET A 1 25.53 -7.76 -0.05
C MET A 1 24.33 -7.23 -0.82
N VAL A 2 23.88 -7.94 -1.86
CA VAL A 2 22.69 -7.56 -2.62
C VAL A 2 21.48 -7.98 -1.78
N LEU A 3 20.76 -7.00 -1.24
CA LEU A 3 19.46 -7.25 -0.62
C LEU A 3 18.48 -7.61 -1.76
N SER A 4 18.28 -8.91 -1.99
CA SER A 4 17.15 -9.34 -2.82
C SER A 4 15.87 -8.98 -2.07
N THR A 5 14.96 -8.25 -2.68
CA THR A 5 13.61 -8.01 -2.15
C THR A 5 12.66 -9.05 -2.78
N PRO A 6 12.55 -10.27 -2.23
CA PRO A 6 11.52 -11.20 -2.70
C PRO A 6 10.15 -10.52 -2.54
N ASN A 7 9.28 -10.69 -3.53
CA ASN A 7 7.86 -10.28 -3.50
C ASN A 7 7.51 -8.83 -3.91
N ILE A 8 8.38 -8.14 -4.65
CA ILE A 8 8.03 -6.88 -5.33
C ILE A 8 8.13 -7.15 -6.83
N TYR A 9 7.07 -6.88 -7.62
CA TYR A 9 7.08 -7.15 -9.06
C TYR A 9 6.40 -6.05 -9.87
N GLN A 10 6.66 -6.08 -11.18
CA GLN A 10 6.19 -5.15 -12.19
C GLN A 10 4.68 -5.25 -12.40
N SER A 11 4.02 -4.11 -12.60
CA SER A 11 2.59 -4.05 -12.94
C SER A 11 2.46 -4.40 -14.42
N PRO A 12 1.60 -5.36 -14.81
CA PRO A 12 1.37 -5.65 -16.22
C PRO A 12 0.56 -4.55 -16.95
N PHE A 13 0.19 -3.47 -16.26
CA PHE A 13 -0.78 -2.48 -16.73
C PHE A 13 -0.19 -1.18 -17.32
N GLY A 14 1.13 -1.11 -17.51
CA GLY A 14 1.77 0.02 -18.17
C GLY A 14 1.78 1.33 -17.37
N LEU A 15 2.41 2.35 -17.95
CA LEU A 15 2.39 3.75 -17.51
C LEU A 15 0.96 4.27 -17.41
N GLY A 16 0.66 5.08 -16.37
CA GLY A 16 -0.67 5.68 -16.17
C GLY A 16 -1.67 4.84 -15.37
N SER A 17 -1.21 3.75 -14.75
CA SER A 17 -1.99 2.97 -13.77
C SER A 17 -1.58 3.31 -12.34
N THR A 18 -2.52 3.24 -11.39
CA THR A 18 -2.25 3.37 -9.94
C THR A 18 -2.73 2.11 -9.22
N PRO A 19 -1.84 1.11 -8.99
CA PRO A 19 -2.19 -0.14 -8.36
C PRO A 19 -2.25 -0.05 -6.83
N THR A 20 -2.98 -1.00 -6.25
CA THR A 20 -2.91 -1.35 -4.83
C THR A 20 -1.89 -2.47 -4.61
N THR A 21 -1.75 -2.94 -3.36
CA THR A 21 -1.12 -4.23 -3.08
C THR A 21 -1.88 -5.38 -3.76
N PHE A 22 -1.16 -6.25 -4.46
CA PHE A 22 -1.73 -7.46 -5.05
C PHE A 22 -1.57 -8.62 -4.09
N SER A 23 -2.56 -9.51 -4.03
CA SER A 23 -2.44 -10.77 -3.33
C SER A 23 -1.89 -11.85 -4.25
N GLU A 24 -1.00 -12.69 -3.74
CA GLU A 24 -0.59 -13.95 -4.37
C GLU A 24 -1.20 -15.14 -3.64
N THR A 25 -1.71 -16.08 -4.41
CA THR A 25 -2.21 -17.34 -3.90
C THR A 25 -1.68 -18.48 -4.76
N PRO A 26 -0.83 -19.36 -4.21
CA PRO A 26 -0.36 -20.54 -4.93
C PRO A 26 -1.55 -21.39 -5.41
N MET A 27 -1.39 -21.97 -6.59
CA MET A 27 -2.35 -22.87 -7.22
C MET A 27 -1.65 -24.18 -7.59
N THR A 28 -2.44 -25.24 -7.76
CA THR A 28 -1.95 -26.53 -8.25
C THR A 28 -1.23 -26.40 -9.60
N GLY A 29 -0.14 -27.14 -9.78
CA GLY A 29 0.65 -27.17 -11.02
C GLY A 29 1.62 -25.99 -11.16
N GLY A 30 2.18 -25.49 -10.06
CA GLY A 30 3.20 -24.43 -10.09
C GLY A 30 2.67 -23.08 -10.59
N ARG A 31 1.37 -22.82 -10.45
CA ARG A 31 0.72 -21.57 -10.86
C ARG A 31 0.47 -20.68 -9.66
N THR A 32 0.29 -19.39 -9.92
CA THR A 32 -0.04 -18.41 -8.88
C THR A 32 -1.14 -17.49 -9.37
N ALA A 33 -2.23 -17.37 -8.60
CA ALA A 33 -3.23 -16.36 -8.82
C ALA A 33 -2.76 -15.04 -8.22
N ARG A 34 -2.83 -13.96 -9.00
CA ARG A 34 -2.53 -12.59 -8.61
C ARG A 34 -3.81 -11.79 -8.65
N VAL A 35 -4.19 -11.17 -7.53
CA VAL A 35 -5.45 -10.40 -7.43
C VAL A 35 -5.23 -9.08 -6.70
N GLY A 36 -5.59 -7.99 -7.34
CA GLY A 36 -5.46 -6.65 -6.77
C GLY A 36 -6.48 -5.70 -7.37
N LYS A 37 -6.33 -4.42 -7.03
CA LYS A 37 -7.11 -3.33 -7.62
C LYS A 37 -6.17 -2.31 -8.23
N LEU A 38 -6.63 -1.63 -9.27
CA LEU A 38 -5.91 -0.51 -9.85
C LEU A 38 -6.85 0.54 -10.43
N VAL A 39 -6.34 1.76 -10.54
CA VAL A 39 -7.00 2.85 -11.26
C VAL A 39 -6.34 3.01 -12.63
N ILE A 40 -7.15 3.03 -13.68
CA ILE A 40 -6.74 3.35 -15.06
C ILE A 40 -7.78 4.32 -15.64
N GLY A 41 -7.32 5.41 -16.25
CA GLY A 41 -8.22 6.38 -16.91
C GLY A 41 -9.30 6.96 -15.99
N GLY A 42 -9.03 7.06 -14.67
CA GLY A 42 -9.98 7.57 -13.68
C GLY A 42 -11.04 6.57 -13.18
N TYR A 43 -10.95 5.31 -13.60
CA TYR A 43 -11.83 4.23 -13.17
C TYR A 43 -11.10 3.21 -12.31
N LEU A 44 -11.77 2.71 -11.28
CA LEU A 44 -11.29 1.61 -10.44
C LEU A 44 -11.66 0.27 -11.06
N TYR A 45 -10.70 -0.64 -11.10
CA TYR A 45 -10.84 -2.01 -11.57
C TYR A 45 -10.41 -3.01 -10.50
N ASP A 46 -11.11 -4.13 -10.42
CA ASP A 46 -10.51 -5.39 -10.01
C ASP A 46 -9.60 -5.90 -11.12
N SER A 47 -8.44 -6.38 -10.73
CA SER A 47 -7.51 -7.07 -11.59
C SER A 47 -7.20 -8.44 -11.04
N SER A 48 -7.32 -9.45 -11.89
CA SER A 48 -6.77 -10.76 -11.62
C SER A 48 -6.00 -11.32 -12.81
N ALA A 49 -5.04 -12.18 -12.53
CA ALA A 49 -4.27 -12.91 -13.52
C ALA A 49 -3.75 -14.22 -12.91
N ILE A 50 -3.52 -15.23 -13.74
CA ILE A 50 -2.79 -16.44 -13.34
C ILE A 50 -1.43 -16.42 -14.03
N VAL A 51 -0.38 -16.59 -13.24
CA VAL A 51 1.00 -16.73 -13.75
C VAL A 51 1.52 -18.14 -13.51
N ARG A 52 2.44 -18.58 -14.36
CA ARG A 52 3.21 -19.83 -14.18
C ARG A 52 4.41 -19.59 -13.26
N SER A 53 5.11 -20.67 -12.92
CA SER A 53 6.31 -20.65 -12.07
C SER A 53 7.46 -19.83 -12.66
N ASP A 54 7.51 -19.69 -13.99
CA ASP A 54 8.46 -18.84 -14.71
C ASP A 54 8.04 -17.36 -14.76
N GLY A 55 6.92 -17.00 -14.13
CA GLY A 55 6.35 -15.65 -14.13
C GLY A 55 5.53 -15.31 -15.38
N SER A 56 5.45 -16.19 -16.37
CA SER A 56 4.68 -15.96 -17.59
C SER A 56 3.17 -15.96 -17.32
N LEU A 57 2.44 -15.07 -17.99
CA LEU A 57 0.98 -15.03 -17.91
C LEU A 57 0.37 -16.29 -18.56
N VAL A 58 -0.61 -16.90 -17.89
CA VAL A 58 -1.47 -17.91 -18.51
C VAL A 58 -2.43 -17.17 -19.46
N ARG A 59 -2.33 -17.47 -20.76
CA ARG A 59 -3.13 -16.82 -21.80
C ARG A 59 -4.63 -16.88 -21.45
N GLY A 60 -5.31 -15.73 -21.53
CA GLY A 60 -6.75 -15.60 -21.26
C GLY A 60 -7.14 -15.60 -19.77
N SER A 61 -6.18 -15.70 -18.84
CA SER A 61 -6.47 -15.67 -17.40
C SER A 61 -6.59 -14.26 -16.81
N ASN A 62 -6.20 -13.23 -17.57
CA ASN A 62 -6.24 -11.85 -17.13
C ASN A 62 -7.68 -11.32 -17.18
N VAL A 63 -8.17 -10.84 -16.04
CA VAL A 63 -9.50 -10.23 -15.92
C VAL A 63 -9.34 -8.81 -15.39
N LEU A 64 -10.03 -7.87 -16.05
CA LEU A 64 -10.21 -6.51 -15.56
C LEU A 64 -11.71 -6.24 -15.43
N LYS A 65 -12.19 -6.17 -14.19
CA LYS A 65 -13.60 -5.88 -13.89
C LYS A 65 -13.74 -4.47 -13.36
N LYS A 66 -14.46 -3.63 -14.09
CA LYS A 66 -14.71 -2.23 -13.71
C LYS A 66 -15.66 -2.16 -12.50
N TYR A 67 -15.29 -1.38 -11.48
CA TYR A 67 -16.20 -0.98 -10.40
C TYR A 67 -16.94 0.31 -10.72
N GLY A 68 -16.23 1.35 -11.17
CA GLY A 68 -16.80 2.67 -11.35
C GLY A 68 -15.78 3.79 -11.48
N GLY A 69 -16.26 4.99 -11.79
CA GLY A 69 -15.45 6.21 -11.96
C GLY A 69 -15.22 6.97 -10.65
N GLY A 70 -14.69 8.20 -10.76
CA GLY A 70 -14.44 9.09 -9.61
C GLY A 70 -13.04 8.98 -9.00
N TRP A 71 -12.15 8.21 -9.62
CA TRP A 71 -10.78 7.98 -9.17
C TRP A 71 -9.76 8.88 -9.87
N SER A 72 -10.20 9.77 -10.75
CA SER A 72 -9.36 10.80 -11.35
C SER A 72 -8.73 11.71 -10.28
N GLY A 73 -7.50 12.15 -10.54
CA GLY A 73 -6.78 13.08 -9.67
C GLY A 73 -6.39 12.52 -8.30
N LYS A 74 -6.36 11.19 -8.13
CA LYS A 74 -5.85 10.55 -6.92
C LYS A 74 -4.35 10.30 -7.07
N ARG A 75 -3.56 10.70 -6.06
CA ARG A 75 -2.09 10.63 -6.08
C ARG A 75 -1.54 9.24 -5.77
N PHE A 76 -2.32 8.45 -5.03
CA PHE A 76 -2.00 7.07 -4.68
C PHE A 76 -3.29 6.30 -4.41
N LEU A 77 -3.15 4.98 -4.34
CA LEU A 77 -4.19 4.07 -3.89
C LEU A 77 -3.60 3.03 -2.95
N VAL A 78 -4.03 3.02 -1.69
CA VAL A 78 -3.62 2.02 -0.71
C VAL A 78 -4.83 1.20 -0.30
N GLN A 79 -4.65 -0.13 -0.21
CA GLN A 79 -5.69 -1.04 0.24
C GLN A 79 -5.33 -1.65 1.59
N ALA A 80 -6.26 -1.57 2.54
CA ALA A 80 -6.22 -2.29 3.81
C ALA A 80 -7.24 -3.45 3.78
N ARG A 81 -6.84 -4.60 4.31
CA ARG A 81 -7.68 -5.80 4.43
C ARG A 81 -7.61 -6.34 5.86
N TYR A 82 -8.60 -6.01 6.67
CA TYR A 82 -8.74 -6.56 8.01
C TYR A 82 -9.52 -7.88 7.97
N LYS A 83 -9.15 -8.83 8.83
CA LYS A 83 -9.83 -10.11 9.00
C LYS A 83 -9.86 -10.45 10.48
N ALA A 84 -11.04 -10.78 11.00
CA ALA A 84 -11.23 -11.11 12.42
C ALA A 84 -10.83 -12.55 12.77
N SER A 85 -10.85 -13.49 11.81
CA SER A 85 -10.44 -14.89 12.03
C SER A 85 -9.90 -15.53 10.75
N ALA A 86 -8.97 -16.48 10.85
CA ALA A 86 -8.22 -17.07 9.72
C ALA A 86 -9.07 -17.79 8.64
N ALA A 87 -10.36 -18.07 8.88
CA ALA A 87 -11.15 -19.00 8.07
C ALA A 87 -11.91 -18.42 6.85
N SER A 88 -11.94 -17.10 6.61
CA SER A 88 -12.83 -16.53 5.57
C SER A 88 -12.33 -15.28 4.84
N LYS A 89 -13.16 -14.68 3.97
CA LYS A 89 -12.89 -13.40 3.27
C LYS A 89 -12.56 -12.27 4.29
N PRO A 90 -11.82 -11.22 3.91
CA PRO A 90 -11.56 -10.08 4.80
C PRO A 90 -12.86 -9.52 5.38
N SER A 91 -12.91 -9.33 6.70
CA SER A 91 -14.03 -8.71 7.41
C SER A 91 -14.21 -7.24 7.06
N ARG A 92 -13.13 -6.55 6.67
CA ARG A 92 -13.18 -5.19 6.13
C ARG A 92 -12.13 -5.03 5.03
N THR A 93 -12.56 -4.53 3.88
CA THR A 93 -11.66 -4.02 2.84
C THR A 93 -11.86 -2.53 2.69
N THR A 94 -10.78 -1.77 2.76
CA THR A 94 -10.81 -0.32 2.68
C THR A 94 -9.77 0.18 1.68
N LEU A 95 -10.17 1.15 0.86
CA LEU A 95 -9.28 1.89 -0.01
C LEU A 95 -9.04 3.29 0.55
N TYR A 96 -7.80 3.73 0.45
CA TYR A 96 -7.35 5.06 0.84
C TYR A 96 -6.69 5.72 -0.34
N ALA A 97 -7.01 6.98 -0.53
CA ALA A 97 -6.42 7.80 -1.57
C ALA A 97 -6.38 9.25 -1.12
N GLN A 98 -5.37 9.98 -1.58
CA GLN A 98 -5.32 11.43 -1.44
C GLN A 98 -5.56 12.07 -2.81
N ASP A 99 -6.42 13.09 -2.87
CA ASP A 99 -6.56 13.89 -4.08
C ASP A 99 -5.44 14.92 -4.24
N THR A 100 -5.39 15.59 -5.39
CA THR A 100 -4.41 16.66 -5.66
C THR A 100 -4.54 17.87 -4.74
N SER A 101 -5.70 18.09 -4.10
CA SER A 101 -5.88 19.14 -3.09
C SER A 101 -5.34 18.75 -1.72
N GLY A 102 -4.85 17.51 -1.55
CA GLY A 102 -4.31 17.02 -0.29
C GLY A 102 -5.36 16.41 0.64
N ARG A 103 -6.60 16.24 0.18
CA ARG A 103 -7.68 15.63 0.97
C ARG A 103 -7.51 14.13 0.98
N PHE A 104 -7.45 13.56 2.17
CA PHE A 104 -7.35 12.11 2.36
C PHE A 104 -8.73 11.50 2.49
N GLY A 105 -9.06 10.53 1.63
CA GLY A 105 -10.36 9.87 1.60
C GLY A 105 -10.28 8.40 2.00
N ARG A 106 -11.39 7.88 2.54
CA ARG A 106 -11.59 6.47 2.85
C ARG A 106 -12.78 5.93 2.06
N TRP A 107 -12.62 4.79 1.41
CA TRP A 107 -13.71 4.05 0.78
C TRP A 107 -13.79 2.64 1.34
N THR A 108 -14.97 2.22 1.77
CA THR A 108 -15.18 0.89 2.33
C THR A 108 -15.94 0.02 1.34
N ASP A 109 -15.52 -1.23 1.20
CA ASP A 109 -16.23 -2.24 0.42
C ASP A 109 -17.54 -2.62 1.15
N LEU A 110 -18.67 -2.47 0.45
CA LEU A 110 -19.99 -2.86 0.95
C LEU A 110 -20.51 -4.16 0.28
N GLY A 111 -19.64 -4.90 -0.42
CA GLY A 111 -19.97 -6.12 -1.15
C GLY A 111 -20.55 -5.86 -2.55
N THR A 112 -21.25 -4.73 -2.74
CA THR A 112 -21.74 -4.26 -4.05
C THR A 112 -20.82 -3.25 -4.71
N GLY A 113 -19.83 -2.72 -3.98
CA GLY A 113 -18.88 -1.72 -4.46
C GLY A 113 -18.25 -0.92 -3.34
N PHE A 114 -17.34 -0.02 -3.72
CA PHE A 114 -16.67 0.88 -2.80
C PHE A 114 -17.48 2.16 -2.58
N ARG A 115 -17.91 2.39 -1.35
CA ARG A 115 -18.57 3.64 -0.94
C ARG A 115 -17.58 4.55 -0.23
N ASN A 116 -17.55 5.84 -0.55
CA ASN A 116 -16.79 6.81 0.24
C ASN A 116 -17.42 6.91 1.64
N THR A 117 -16.61 6.71 2.68
CA THR A 117 -17.03 6.72 4.09
C THR A 117 -16.35 7.83 4.89
N GLY A 118 -15.81 8.84 4.20
CA GLY A 118 -15.26 10.04 4.83
C GLY A 118 -14.07 10.64 4.09
N TYR A 119 -13.85 11.92 4.36
CA TYR A 119 -12.68 12.68 3.97
C TYR A 119 -12.10 13.43 5.16
N VAL A 120 -10.80 13.71 5.11
CA VAL A 120 -10.09 14.50 6.11
C VAL A 120 -9.21 15.53 5.39
N GLY A 121 -9.32 16.78 5.81
CA GLY A 121 -8.42 17.86 5.42
C GLY A 121 -7.12 17.87 6.23
N GLY A 122 -6.28 18.88 6.05
CA GLY A 122 -5.07 19.09 6.87
C GLY A 122 -3.91 18.11 6.62
N LEU A 123 -4.05 17.19 5.68
CA LEU A 123 -2.99 16.23 5.30
C LEU A 123 -2.29 16.61 3.99
N SER A 124 -2.49 17.83 3.48
CA SER A 124 -1.93 18.30 2.20
C SER A 124 -0.40 18.34 2.14
N THR A 125 0.25 18.43 3.30
CA THR A 125 1.72 18.39 3.41
C THR A 125 2.28 16.98 3.42
N MET A 126 1.44 15.96 3.64
CA MET A 126 1.85 14.55 3.62
C MET A 126 2.02 14.07 2.17
N LYS A 127 3.00 13.19 1.94
CA LYS A 127 3.37 12.75 0.59
C LYS A 127 3.23 11.24 0.42
N ALA A 128 4.10 10.48 1.08
CA ALA A 128 4.14 9.03 0.98
C ALA A 128 3.34 8.40 2.13
N PHE A 129 2.55 7.38 1.82
CA PHE A 129 1.72 6.65 2.77
C PHE A 129 1.99 5.16 2.65
N ALA A 130 2.55 4.55 3.69
CA ALA A 130 2.74 3.10 3.77
C ALA A 130 1.89 2.52 4.89
N LEU A 131 0.97 1.61 4.56
CA LEU A 131 0.18 0.88 5.55
C LEU A 131 1.10 -0.10 6.32
N ILE A 132 1.17 0.03 7.64
CA ILE A 132 2.05 -0.78 8.51
C ILE A 132 1.28 -1.63 9.52
N ALA A 133 0.00 -1.34 9.77
CA ALA A 133 -0.87 -2.21 10.56
C ALA A 133 -2.33 -2.05 10.17
N THR A 134 -3.09 -3.13 10.31
CA THR A 134 -4.54 -3.14 10.13
C THR A 134 -5.19 -3.91 11.28
N THR A 135 -6.11 -3.27 11.99
CA THR A 135 -6.78 -3.84 13.17
C THR A 135 -8.31 -3.73 13.04
N ALA A 136 -9.03 -4.30 14.00
CA ALA A 136 -10.49 -4.18 14.09
C ALA A 136 -10.95 -2.72 14.10
N THR A 137 -10.23 -1.84 14.80
CA THR A 137 -10.68 -0.48 15.10
C THR A 137 -9.93 0.62 14.35
N TYR A 138 -8.78 0.32 13.74
CA TYR A 138 -8.01 1.30 12.96
C TYR A 138 -7.07 0.65 11.95
N ASP A 139 -6.65 1.48 11.00
CA ASP A 139 -5.54 1.24 10.08
C ASP A 139 -4.41 2.23 10.42
N LEU A 140 -3.16 1.77 10.43
CA LEU A 140 -1.99 2.57 10.81
C LEU A 140 -1.06 2.72 9.62
N PHE A 141 -0.73 3.96 9.30
CA PHE A 141 0.21 4.29 8.24
C PHE A 141 1.50 4.86 8.82
N LEU A 142 2.61 4.61 8.14
CA LEU A 142 3.80 5.43 8.21
C LEU A 142 3.73 6.48 7.10
N VAL A 143 3.85 7.76 7.46
CA VAL A 143 3.69 8.89 6.52
C VAL A 143 4.80 9.91 6.70
N ASN A 144 5.30 10.47 5.61
CA ASN A 144 6.24 11.58 5.65
C ASN A 144 5.58 12.89 5.15
N ASN A 145 6.14 14.02 5.56
CA ASN A 145 5.72 15.34 5.10
C ASN A 145 6.81 16.08 4.32
N ARG A 146 6.42 17.17 3.66
CA ARG A 146 7.32 18.06 2.89
C ARG A 146 8.43 18.70 3.74
N ALA A 147 8.21 18.87 5.05
CA ALA A 147 9.19 19.45 5.97
C ALA A 147 10.22 18.43 6.49
N GLY A 148 10.07 17.15 6.15
CA GLY A 148 11.01 16.09 6.50
C GLY A 148 10.66 15.25 7.72
N GLY A 149 9.52 15.53 8.37
CA GLY A 149 9.01 14.71 9.45
C GLY A 149 8.43 13.38 8.96
N LEU A 150 8.59 12.35 9.80
CA LEU A 150 7.98 11.03 9.68
C LEU A 150 7.01 10.86 10.84
N TYR A 151 5.80 10.40 10.53
CA TYR A 151 4.71 10.25 11.48
C TYR A 151 4.07 8.88 11.30
N THR A 152 3.45 8.40 12.37
CA THR A 152 2.38 7.42 12.20
C THR A 152 1.04 8.13 12.08
N LEU A 153 0.21 7.71 11.13
CA LEU A 153 -1.15 8.20 10.96
C LEU A 153 -2.13 7.07 11.31
N LYS A 154 -2.74 7.13 12.49
CA LYS A 154 -3.76 6.19 12.94
C LYS A 154 -5.11 6.64 12.41
N VAL A 155 -5.68 5.88 11.49
CA VAL A 155 -6.97 6.16 10.85
C VAL A 155 -8.03 5.24 11.46
N PRO A 156 -9.07 5.76 12.14
CA PRO A 156 -10.11 4.91 12.71
C PRO A 156 -10.85 4.14 11.60
N ALA A 157 -11.37 2.95 11.93
CA ALA A 157 -12.16 2.12 11.03
C ALA A 157 -13.60 2.60 10.87
N THR A 158 -14.10 3.38 11.84
CA THR A 158 -15.49 3.85 11.92
C THR A 158 -15.62 5.34 11.58
N SER A 159 -16.85 5.85 11.58
CA SER A 159 -17.14 7.28 11.57
C SER A 159 -17.23 7.79 13.02
N PRO A 160 -16.79 9.02 13.33
CA PRO A 160 -16.18 10.01 12.44
C PRO A 160 -14.77 9.63 12.00
N LEU A 161 -14.40 10.00 10.77
CA LEU A 161 -13.04 9.82 10.26
C LEU A 161 -12.13 10.91 10.86
N LYS A 162 -11.57 10.65 12.04
CA LYS A 162 -10.63 11.54 12.75
C LYS A 162 -9.26 10.87 12.93
N PRO A 163 -8.35 10.98 11.95
CA PRO A 163 -7.00 10.45 12.08
C PRO A 163 -6.19 11.15 13.15
N VAL A 164 -5.28 10.42 13.78
CA VAL A 164 -4.31 10.95 14.73
C VAL A 164 -2.91 10.75 14.16
N ALA A 165 -2.16 11.85 14.01
CA ALA A 165 -0.77 11.82 13.59
C ALA A 165 0.15 11.89 14.83
N THR A 166 1.12 10.98 14.92
CA THR A 166 2.10 10.96 16.01
C THR A 166 3.50 11.03 15.41
N PRO A 167 4.36 11.99 15.84
CA PRO A 167 5.72 12.09 15.35
C PRO A 167 6.55 10.84 15.67
N VAL A 168 7.31 10.38 14.67
CA VAL A 168 8.29 9.29 14.79
C VAL A 168 9.71 9.81 14.60
N ARG A 169 9.92 10.64 13.58
CA ARG A 169 11.15 11.44 13.37
C ARG A 169 10.74 12.83 12.92
N THR A 170 11.52 13.84 13.27
CA THR A 170 11.20 15.23 12.93
C THR A 170 11.85 15.71 11.64
N THR A 171 12.88 15.02 11.14
CA THR A 171 13.68 15.44 9.98
C THR A 171 14.18 14.26 9.13
N SER A 172 14.71 14.56 7.94
CA SER A 172 15.41 13.66 7.00
C SER A 172 14.54 12.72 6.14
N TRP A 173 13.21 12.84 6.20
CA TRP A 173 12.30 12.01 5.39
C TRP A 173 11.70 12.73 4.17
N GLN A 174 12.03 14.01 3.93
CA GLN A 174 11.39 14.83 2.89
C GLN A 174 11.64 14.35 1.46
N ARG A 175 12.80 13.69 1.24
CA ARG A 175 13.24 13.18 -0.07
C ARG A 175 12.38 12.05 -0.60
N PHE A 176 11.60 11.39 0.26
CA PHE A 176 10.82 10.24 -0.13
C PHE A 176 9.44 10.64 -0.68
N GLU A 177 9.06 10.07 -1.83
CA GLU A 177 7.74 10.29 -2.46
C GLU A 177 6.89 9.03 -2.39
N LYS A 178 7.59 7.90 -2.59
CA LYS A 178 7.16 6.50 -2.50
C LYS A 178 7.42 5.89 -1.12
N MET A 179 6.44 5.30 -0.44
CA MET A 179 6.73 4.33 0.63
C MET A 179 5.83 3.12 0.51
N THR A 180 6.40 1.94 0.70
CA THR A 180 5.66 0.67 0.72
C THR A 180 6.21 -0.17 1.86
N ALA A 181 5.32 -0.77 2.65
CA ALA A 181 5.70 -1.57 3.81
C ALA A 181 5.21 -3.01 3.66
N ALA A 182 5.98 -3.94 4.24
CA ALA A 182 5.63 -5.34 4.41
C ALA A 182 5.94 -5.77 5.84
N PRO A 183 5.29 -6.81 6.38
CA PRO A 183 5.57 -7.28 7.73
C PRO A 183 6.99 -7.87 7.81
N CYS A 184 7.66 -7.67 8.94
CA CYS A 184 9.00 -8.18 9.22
C CYS A 184 9.18 -8.41 10.72
N GLY A 185 8.99 -9.65 11.18
CA GLY A 185 8.97 -9.97 12.60
C GLY A 185 7.86 -9.22 13.34
N THR A 186 8.20 -8.53 14.42
CA THR A 186 7.28 -7.69 15.21
C THR A 186 7.10 -6.27 14.66
N GLY A 187 7.73 -5.96 13.52
CA GLY A 187 7.70 -4.66 12.88
C GLY A 187 7.48 -4.77 11.38
N SER A 188 7.89 -3.74 10.65
CA SER A 188 7.77 -3.68 9.19
C SER A 188 9.12 -3.46 8.54
N ILE A 189 9.25 -4.00 7.32
CA ILE A 189 10.25 -3.54 6.36
C ILE A 189 9.60 -2.46 5.49
N VAL A 190 10.28 -1.34 5.30
CA VAL A 190 9.79 -0.20 4.50
C VAL A 190 10.75 0.06 3.35
N LEU A 191 10.24 -0.03 2.13
CA LEU A 191 10.91 0.46 0.94
C LEU A 191 10.50 1.91 0.70
N ALA A 192 11.46 2.82 0.75
CA ALA A 192 11.26 4.23 0.52
C ALA A 192 11.97 4.66 -0.78
N GLN A 193 11.25 5.37 -1.64
CA GLN A 193 11.76 5.84 -2.92
C GLN A 193 12.12 7.32 -2.84
N ASP A 194 13.37 7.62 -3.13
CA ASP A 194 13.90 8.96 -3.30
C ASP A 194 13.37 9.60 -4.61
N HIS A 195 12.88 10.82 -4.50
CA HIS A 195 12.36 11.61 -5.62
C HIS A 195 13.45 11.90 -6.65
N ASP A 196 14.62 12.33 -6.20
CA ASP A 196 15.55 13.11 -7.02
C ASP A 196 16.35 12.23 -7.99
N ASN A 197 16.57 10.97 -7.61
CA ASN A 197 17.43 10.05 -8.33
C ASN A 197 16.79 8.68 -8.54
N GLY A 198 15.51 8.51 -8.18
CA GLY A 198 14.80 7.24 -8.28
C GLY A 198 15.36 6.10 -7.41
N SER A 199 16.34 6.40 -6.53
CA SER A 199 16.96 5.41 -5.66
C SER A 199 15.97 4.89 -4.63
N TYR A 200 16.20 3.66 -4.22
CA TYR A 200 15.39 3.03 -3.20
C TYR A 200 16.23 2.77 -1.96
N TYR A 201 15.63 2.96 -0.80
CA TYR A 201 16.24 2.72 0.49
C TYR A 201 15.33 1.80 1.29
N VAL A 202 15.94 0.85 1.99
CA VAL A 202 15.22 -0.10 2.82
C VAL A 202 15.43 0.25 4.28
N TYR A 203 14.34 0.25 5.05
CA TYR A 203 14.35 0.51 6.48
C TYR A 203 13.66 -0.62 7.22
N ALA A 204 14.28 -1.12 8.28
CA ALA A 204 13.58 -1.89 9.29
C ALA A 204 12.94 -0.92 10.29
N VAL A 205 11.64 -1.02 10.48
CA VAL A 205 10.84 -0.18 11.38
C VAL A 205 10.22 -1.09 12.43
N GLY A 206 10.53 -0.87 13.71
CA GLY A 206 9.95 -1.64 14.81
C GLY A 206 8.50 -1.29 15.08
N HIS A 207 8.00 -1.73 16.23
CA HIS A 207 6.68 -1.32 16.71
C HIS A 207 6.60 0.20 16.85
N ALA A 208 5.56 0.79 16.27
CA ALA A 208 5.37 2.23 16.26
C ALA A 208 4.92 2.75 17.63
N ASN A 209 5.81 3.45 18.34
CA ASN A 209 5.56 4.03 19.68
C ASN A 209 6.07 5.48 19.77
N GLY A 210 5.82 6.26 18.71
CA GLY A 210 6.24 7.66 18.61
C GLY A 210 7.74 7.79 18.36
N THR A 211 8.40 8.74 19.03
CA THR A 211 9.84 9.02 18.84
C THR A 211 10.74 7.84 19.24
N SER A 212 10.25 6.96 20.11
CA SER A 212 10.95 5.73 20.52
C SER A 212 10.93 4.62 19.47
N THR A 213 10.26 4.82 18.33
CA THR A 213 10.15 3.79 17.30
C THR A 213 11.55 3.48 16.77
N ALA A 214 11.96 2.23 16.88
CA ALA A 214 13.23 1.77 16.32
C ALA A 214 13.17 1.86 14.79
N ILE A 215 14.10 2.59 14.18
CA ILE A 215 14.24 2.66 12.72
C ILE A 215 15.70 2.44 12.37
N ARG A 216 15.98 1.41 11.57
CA ARG A 216 17.31 1.07 11.09
C ARG A 216 17.35 1.18 9.57
N ASN A 217 18.21 2.04 9.05
CA ASN A 217 18.52 2.07 7.62
C ASN A 217 19.32 0.82 7.25
N LEU A 218 18.83 0.05 6.28
CA LEU A 218 19.49 -1.15 5.75
C LEU A 218 20.28 -0.87 4.47
N GLY A 219 20.21 0.36 3.95
CA GLY A 219 20.99 0.83 2.82
C GLY A 219 20.15 1.06 1.56
N LYS A 220 20.86 1.52 0.54
CA LYS A 220 20.34 1.71 -0.81
C LYS A 220 20.20 0.35 -1.49
N VAL A 221 19.10 0.14 -2.21
CA VAL A 221 18.90 -1.04 -3.06
C VAL A 221 18.83 -0.62 -4.52
N THR A 222 19.53 -1.36 -5.36
CA THR A 222 19.45 -1.20 -6.81
C THR A 222 18.26 -2.00 -7.28
N LEU A 223 17.21 -1.29 -7.70
CA LEU A 223 16.07 -1.93 -8.32
C LEU A 223 15.90 -1.34 -9.73
N ASN A 224 16.00 -2.20 -10.74
CA ASN A 224 15.77 -1.82 -12.12
C ASN A 224 14.28 -2.00 -12.45
N TRP A 225 13.48 -1.04 -12.04
CA TRP A 225 12.08 -0.98 -12.46
C TRP A 225 12.05 -0.20 -13.77
N GLY A 226 11.64 -0.83 -14.86
CA GLY A 226 11.05 -0.06 -15.96
C GLY A 226 9.88 0.79 -15.45
N ASP A 227 9.39 1.69 -16.28
CA ASP A 227 8.38 2.71 -15.96
C ASP A 227 7.00 2.15 -15.52
N PHE A 228 6.91 1.54 -14.34
CA PHE A 228 5.68 0.94 -13.80
C PHE A 228 5.41 1.43 -12.38
N ASP A 229 4.14 1.68 -12.06
CA ASP A 229 3.74 2.15 -10.75
C ASP A 229 3.80 1.03 -9.70
N ARG A 230 4.18 1.40 -8.48
CA ARG A 230 4.94 0.55 -7.55
C ARG A 230 4.02 -0.07 -6.51
N PHE A 231 3.96 -1.39 -6.47
CA PHE A 231 3.17 -2.15 -5.50
C PHE A 231 3.96 -3.36 -5.00
N ARG A 232 3.48 -3.95 -3.90
CA ARG A 232 4.00 -5.21 -3.36
C ARG A 232 3.01 -6.33 -3.58
N PHE A 233 3.50 -7.56 -3.51
CA PHE A 233 2.65 -8.70 -3.30
C PHE A 233 2.52 -9.00 -1.80
N ALA A 234 1.37 -9.53 -1.45
CA ALA A 234 1.03 -9.96 -0.11
C ALA A 234 0.30 -11.29 -0.19
N PRO A 235 0.21 -12.06 0.90
CA PRO A 235 -0.77 -13.12 0.95
C PRO A 235 -2.21 -12.57 0.76
N ALA A 236 -3.18 -13.45 0.51
CA ALA A 236 -4.60 -13.07 0.43
C ALA A 236 -5.10 -12.35 1.69
N TYR A 237 -4.50 -12.67 2.84
CA TYR A 237 -4.66 -12.00 4.11
C TYR A 237 -3.31 -11.46 4.58
N ASP A 238 -3.27 -10.16 4.84
CA ASP A 238 -2.06 -9.49 5.29
C ASP A 238 -2.36 -8.67 6.54
N PRO A 239 -2.16 -9.26 7.74
CA PRO A 239 -2.39 -8.55 8.99
C PRO A 239 -1.44 -7.36 9.18
N LEU A 240 -0.34 -7.29 8.40
CA LEU A 240 0.78 -6.42 8.69
C LEU A 240 1.18 -6.56 10.18
N ASN A 241 1.52 -5.48 10.89
CA ASN A 241 1.86 -5.54 12.31
C ASN A 241 0.63 -5.59 13.25
N GLY A 242 -0.58 -5.84 12.73
CA GLY A 242 -1.85 -5.71 13.47
C GLY A 242 -2.65 -6.99 13.64
N GLY A 243 -2.01 -8.16 13.41
CA GLY A 243 -2.59 -9.49 13.60
C GLY A 243 -2.73 -9.87 15.06
#